data_AF-A0A9E3FV20-F1
#
_entry.id   AF-A0A9E3FV20-F1
#
_cell.length_a   1.000
_cell.length_b   1.000
_cell.length_c   1.000
_cell.angle_alpha   90.00
_cell.angle_beta   90.00
_cell.angle_gamma   90.00
#
_symmetry.space_group_name_H-M   'P 1'
#
loop_
_entity.id
_entity.type
_entity.pdbx_description
1 polymer ?
#
loop_
_entity_poly.entity_id
_entity_poly.type
_entity_poly.pdbx_seq_one_letter_code
_entity_poly.pdbx_strand_id
1 'polypeptide(L)' 'MTPDRSSIEAVVQTYFDGLYEGDADKLAAAFHPSADLRWVDKGELKILTVPD' A
#
# COMPACT_ATOMS: atom_id res chain seq x y z
N MET A 1 16.72 0.61 -12.46
CA MET A 1 15.87 0.21 -13.61
C MET A 1 14.51 0.83 -13.36
N THR A 2 13.93 1.55 -14.33
CA THR A 2 12.62 2.19 -14.16
C THR A 2 11.51 1.15 -14.35
N PRO A 3 10.50 1.08 -13.47
CA PRO A 3 9.35 0.20 -13.68
C PRO A 3 8.64 0.54 -15.00
N ASP A 4 8.25 -0.47 -15.77
CA ASP A 4 7.38 -0.27 -16.92
C ASP A 4 5.92 -0.10 -16.47
N ARG A 5 5.07 0.41 -17.37
CA ARG A 5 3.66 0.67 -17.07
C ARG A 5 2.92 -0.58 -16.55
N SER A 6 3.16 -1.75 -17.12
CA SER A 6 2.46 -2.98 -16.74
C SER A 6 2.84 -3.42 -15.32
N SER A 7 4.09 -3.21 -14.92
CA SER A 7 4.53 -3.48 -13.55
C SER A 7 3.85 -2.56 -12.52
N ILE A 8 3.59 -1.29 -12.87
CA ILE A 8 2.87 -0.34 -12.02
C ILE A 8 1.39 -0.75 -11.91
N GLU A 9 0.75 -1.07 -13.03
CA GLU A 9 -0.65 -1.52 -13.07
C GLU A 9 -0.87 -2.77 -12.22
N ALA A 10 0.07 -3.72 -12.25
CA ALA A 10 0.02 -4.93 -11.43
C ALA A 10 0.05 -4.63 -9.92
N VAL A 11 0.91 -3.70 -9.47
CA VAL A 11 0.96 -3.29 -8.05
C VAL A 11 -0.34 -2.63 -7.61
N VAL A 12 -0.90 -1.75 -8.45
CA VAL A 12 -2.18 -1.09 -8.18
C VAL A 12 -3.33 -2.10 -8.10
N GLN A 13 -3.36 -3.10 -8.99
CA GLN A 13 -4.37 -4.15 -8.94
C GLN A 13 -4.27 -4.97 -7.64
N THR A 14 -3.06 -5.39 -7.25
CA THR A 14 -2.84 -6.11 -5.98
C THR A 14 -3.35 -5.33 -4.78
N TYR A 15 -3.11 -4.01 -4.73
CA TYR A 15 -3.63 -3.14 -3.68
C TYR A 15 -5.17 -3.13 -3.63
N PHE A 16 -5.83 -3.00 -4.80
CA PHE A 16 -7.29 -2.99 -4.86
C PHE A 16 -7.91 -4.35 -4.55
N ASP A 17 -7.31 -5.44 -4.99
CA ASP A 17 -7.77 -6.80 -4.69
C ASP A 17 -7.65 -7.09 -3.19
N GLY A 18 -6.52 -6.73 -2.56
CA GLY A 18 -6.35 -6.87 -1.11
C GLY A 18 -7.39 -6.07 -0.32
N LEU A 19 -7.70 -4.85 -0.77
CA LEU A 19 -8.71 -4.01 -0.15
C LEU A 19 -10.14 -4.57 -0.33
N TYR A 20 -10.46 -5.08 -1.51
CA TYR A 20 -11.78 -5.65 -1.82
C TYR A 20 -12.02 -6.97 -1.06
N GLU A 21 -11.00 -7.82 -0.99
CA GLU A 21 -11.07 -9.12 -0.33
C GLU A 21 -10.92 -9.04 1.20
N GLY A 22 -10.44 -7.90 1.73
CA GLY A 22 -10.10 -7.78 3.15
C GLY A 22 -8.85 -8.58 3.55
N ASP A 23 -7.94 -8.82 2.60
CA ASP A 23 -6.70 -9.57 2.78
C ASP A 23 -5.55 -8.62 3.10
N ALA A 24 -5.14 -8.61 4.37
CA ALA A 24 -4.08 -7.74 4.87
C ALA A 24 -2.70 -8.10 4.32
N ASP A 25 -2.42 -9.39 4.08
CA ASP A 25 -1.13 -9.84 3.56
C ASP A 25 -0.97 -9.43 2.09
N LYS A 26 -2.04 -9.59 1.30
CA LYS A 26 -2.09 -9.12 -0.10
C LYS A 26 -1.95 -7.60 -0.17
N LEU A 27 -2.60 -6.86 0.72
CA LEU A 27 -2.48 -5.41 0.78
C LEU A 27 -1.06 -4.97 1.16
N ALA A 28 -0.43 -5.63 2.13
CA ALA A 28 0.95 -5.35 2.55
C ALA A 28 1.97 -5.60 1.42
N ALA A 29 1.74 -6.60 0.58
CA ALA A 29 2.63 -6.93 -0.55
C ALA A 29 2.78 -5.80 -1.59
N ALA A 30 1.86 -4.83 -1.64
CA ALA A 30 1.95 -3.67 -2.52
C ALA A 30 2.93 -2.59 -2.03
N PHE A 31 3.43 -2.69 -0.79
CA PHE A 31 4.25 -1.66 -0.15
C PHE A 31 5.70 -2.11 0.03
N HIS A 32 6.62 -1.17 -0.12
CA HIS A 32 8.02 -1.37 0.28
C HIS A 32 8.10 -1.46 1.82
N PRO A 33 9.01 -2.24 2.42
CA PRO A 33 9.14 -2.36 3.88
C PRO A 33 9.39 -1.03 4.61
N SER A 34 9.95 -0.04 3.92
CA SER A 34 10.18 1.31 4.47
C SER A 34 9.03 2.29 4.19
N ALA A 35 7.91 1.85 3.62
CA ALA A 35 6.79 2.72 3.30
C ALA A 35 5.95 3.03 4.55
N ASP A 36 5.29 4.18 4.52
CA ASP A 36 4.33 4.59 5.53
C ASP A 36 3.03 5.08 4.88
N LEU A 37 1.91 4.82 5.54
CA LEU A 37 0.60 5.37 5.21
C LEU A 37 0.33 6.56 6.10
N ARG A 38 0.03 7.71 5.50
CA ARG A 38 -0.26 8.95 6.22
C ARG A 38 -1.63 9.49 5.87
N TRP A 39 -2.37 9.93 6.86
CA TRP A 39 -3.65 10.61 6.68
C TRP A 39 -3.87 11.66 7.77
N VAL A 40 -4.76 12.61 7.51
CA VAL A 40 -5.21 13.57 8.52
C VAL A 40 -6.48 13.04 9.15
N ASP A 41 -6.48 12.91 10.48
CA ASP A 41 -7.67 12.59 11.27
C ASP A 41 -7.86 13.66 12.35
N LYS A 42 -9.02 14.32 12.36
CA LYS A 42 -9.38 15.41 13.28
C LYS A 42 -8.33 16.54 13.37
N GLY A 43 -7.66 16.84 12.26
CA GLY A 43 -6.63 17.89 12.19
C GLY A 43 -5.24 17.44 12.64
N GLU A 44 -5.06 16.17 13.00
CA GLU A 44 -3.77 15.59 13.35
C GLU A 44 -3.26 14.68 12.23
N LEU A 45 -1.96 14.77 11.93
CA LEU A 45 -1.29 13.83 11.04
C LEU A 45 -1.11 12.48 11.75
N LYS A 46 -1.69 11.42 11.18
CA LYS A 46 -1.48 10.03 11.58
C LYS A 46 -0.48 9.37 10.62
N ILE A 47 0.32 8.46 11.18
CA ILE A 47 1.32 7.69 10.44
C ILE A 47 1.17 6.23 10.85
N LEU A 48 1.02 5.34 9.87
CA LEU A 48 1.03 3.89 10.02
C LEU A 48 2.19 3.32 9.22
N THR A 49 3.14 2.68 9.89
CA THR A 49 4.24 1.94 9.26
C THR A 49 3.84 0.49 9.03
N VAL A 50 4.38 -0.15 8.00
CA VAL A 50 4.22 -1.60 7.80
C VAL A 50 4.87 -2.34 9.00
N PRO A 51 4.24 -3.39 9.56
CA PRO A 51 4.86 -4.20 10.61
C PRO A 51 6.14 -4.89 10.10
N ASP A 52 7.14 -5.08 10.97
CA ASP A 52 8.33 -5.90 10.71
C ASP A 52 7.99 -7.39 10.50
#